data_AF-A0A1J4IZF3-F1
#
_entry.id   AF-A0A1J4IZF3-F1
#
_cell.length_a   1.000
_cell.length_b   1.000
_cell.length_c   1.000
_cell.angle_alpha   90.00
_cell.angle_beta   90.00
_cell.angle_gamma   90.00
#
_symmetry.space_group_name_H-M   'P 1'
#
loop_
_entity.id
_entity.type
_entity.pdbx_description
1 polymer ?
#
loop_
_entity_poly.entity_id
_entity_poly.type
_entity_poly.pdbx_seq_one_letter_code
_entity_poly.pdbx_strand_id
1 'polypeptide(L)'
;MIDRSPIVETAMRIVRESEHFLTPELEDKIKLSLYSLTSSLLSHNKILASSESQNSSANSCLVDSREALEKTESLFMEEGISLNAIRHIQRLCSLTNAPLPPPGAALVSNRSGLFQMVKVSDRKWTHDEDDRLLVAVSLFGYDNWSKISQFVGSGRSRAHCLQRWIRTLNPFISSEPWSQEEDNMLSKNVDQFGEHSWITVASKMGNRTDLQCKYRYGQLTNMIHGPISSRDQIESPTIKIGTISDLSSSLTANLTNGISPNLSTENIGNWHGFELVSLMNSLKLTGKVQKPLPVP
;
A
#
# COMPACT_ATOMS: atom_id res chain seq x y z
N MET A 1 -11.16 -20.03 3.35
CA MET A 1 -10.94 -18.64 2.87
C MET A 1 -9.94 -18.01 3.81
N ILE A 2 -8.66 -17.98 3.42
CA ILE A 2 -7.65 -17.25 4.19
C ILE A 2 -7.91 -15.78 3.91
N ASP A 3 -8.38 -15.06 4.93
CA ASP A 3 -8.58 -13.61 4.85
C ASP A 3 -7.21 -12.99 4.55
N ARG A 4 -7.06 -12.38 3.37
CA ARG A 4 -5.74 -12.04 2.84
C ARG A 4 -5.17 -10.83 3.59
N SER A 5 -4.32 -11.11 4.57
CA SER A 5 -3.76 -10.12 5.50
C SER A 5 -2.72 -9.26 4.78
N PRO A 6 -2.86 -7.92 4.79
CA PRO A 6 -1.86 -7.01 4.23
C PRO A 6 -0.45 -7.21 4.76
N ILE A 7 -0.35 -7.52 6.05
CA ILE A 7 0.92 -7.79 6.73
C ILE A 7 1.58 -9.03 6.13
N VAL A 8 0.80 -10.10 5.93
CA VAL A 8 1.32 -11.35 5.38
C VAL A 8 1.71 -11.19 3.91
N GLU A 9 0.92 -10.49 3.10
CA GLU A 9 1.27 -10.25 1.69
C GLU A 9 2.53 -9.39 1.55
N THR A 10 2.71 -8.41 2.44
CA THR A 10 3.94 -7.60 2.49
C THR A 10 5.14 -8.44 2.91
N ALA A 11 4.97 -9.31 3.91
CA ALA A 11 6.00 -10.26 4.32
C ALA A 11 6.35 -11.25 3.19
N MET A 12 5.36 -11.76 2.45
CA MET A 12 5.59 -12.61 1.29
C MET A 12 6.36 -11.90 0.17
N ARG A 13 6.17 -10.58 -0.01
CA ARG A 13 6.97 -9.80 -0.96
C ARG A 13 8.45 -9.79 -0.55
N ILE A 14 8.74 -9.61 0.73
CA ILE A 14 10.12 -9.68 1.26
C ILE A 14 10.73 -11.05 0.98
N VAL A 15 9.97 -12.13 1.16
CA VAL A 15 10.43 -13.50 0.84
C VAL A 15 10.71 -13.67 -0.65
N ARG A 16 9.82 -13.19 -1.54
CA ARG A 16 10.02 -13.28 -3.00
C ARG A 16 11.18 -12.43 -3.50
N GLU A 17 11.49 -11.33 -2.83
CA GLU A 17 12.64 -10.48 -3.16
C GLU A 17 13.97 -11.10 -2.72
N SER A 18 13.98 -11.84 -1.59
CA SER A 18 15.20 -12.51 -1.11
C SER A 18 15.46 -13.84 -1.81
N GLU A 19 14.41 -14.57 -2.18
CA GLU A 19 14.51 -15.92 -2.74
C GLU A 19 14.08 -15.95 -4.21
N HIS A 20 15.03 -16.22 -5.12
CA HIS A 20 14.77 -16.25 -6.57
C HIS A 20 13.96 -17.47 -7.04
N PHE A 21 13.76 -18.50 -6.20
CA PHE A 21 12.99 -19.68 -6.56
C PHE A 21 12.19 -20.23 -5.38
N LEU A 22 10.88 -20.01 -5.40
CA LEU A 22 9.92 -20.57 -4.44
C LEU A 22 8.94 -21.46 -5.20
N THR A 23 8.81 -22.72 -4.80
CA THR A 23 7.77 -23.59 -5.37
C THR A 23 6.38 -23.16 -4.86
N PRO A 24 5.30 -23.35 -5.63
CA PRO A 24 3.96 -23.02 -5.17
C PRO A 24 3.58 -23.69 -3.85
N GLU A 25 3.99 -24.95 -3.65
CA GLU A 25 3.73 -25.70 -2.42
C GLU A 25 4.46 -25.10 -1.21
N LEU A 26 5.71 -24.65 -1.40
CA LEU A 26 6.47 -23.99 -0.35
C LEU A 26 5.90 -22.60 -0.06
N GLU A 27 5.50 -21.86 -1.08
CA GLU A 27 4.87 -20.55 -0.94
C GLU A 27 3.59 -20.62 -0.09
N ASP A 28 2.75 -21.64 -0.31
CA ASP A 28 1.53 -21.85 0.46
C ASP A 28 1.83 -22.24 1.91
N LYS A 29 2.84 -23.09 2.16
CA LYS A 29 3.30 -23.42 3.51
C LYS A 29 3.78 -22.17 4.27
N ILE A 30 4.62 -21.35 3.62
CA ILE A 30 5.14 -20.12 4.20
C ILE A 30 3.98 -19.18 4.53
N LYS A 31 3.08 -18.93 3.58
CA LYS A 31 1.90 -18.09 3.79
C LYS A 31 1.13 -18.54 5.02
N LEU A 32 0.74 -19.83 5.09
CA LEU A 32 -0.02 -20.36 6.21
C LEU A 32 0.68 -20.15 7.56
N SER A 33 2.00 -20.35 7.60
CA SER A 33 2.81 -20.12 8.79
C SER A 33 2.81 -18.64 9.21
N LEU A 34 3.05 -17.72 8.26
CA LEU A 34 3.01 -16.28 8.49
C LEU A 34 1.61 -15.79 8.90
N TYR A 35 0.53 -16.39 8.37
CA TYR A 35 -0.85 -16.12 8.78
C TYR A 35 -1.09 -16.50 10.23
N SER A 36 -0.66 -17.69 10.63
CA SER A 36 -0.76 -18.17 12.00
C SER A 36 -0.03 -17.21 12.96
N LEU A 37 1.24 -16.89 12.64
CA LEU A 37 2.06 -15.96 13.41
C LEU A 37 1.40 -14.58 13.53
N THR A 38 0.96 -13.99 12.42
CA THR A 38 0.34 -12.66 12.41
C THR A 38 -0.93 -12.64 13.25
N SER A 39 -1.77 -13.67 13.11
CA SER A 39 -3.04 -13.76 13.84
C SER A 39 -2.83 -13.88 15.36
N SER A 40 -1.87 -14.70 15.78
CA SER A 40 -1.53 -14.85 17.21
C SER A 40 -0.95 -13.57 17.79
N LEU A 41 -0.04 -12.90 17.08
CA LEU A 41 0.57 -11.64 17.53
C LEU A 41 -0.47 -10.51 17.63
N LEU A 42 -1.34 -10.33 16.64
CA LEU A 42 -2.39 -9.31 16.70
C LEU A 42 -3.39 -9.58 17.82
N SER A 43 -3.73 -10.85 18.06
CA SER A 43 -4.62 -11.25 19.17
C SER A 43 -4.01 -10.91 20.53
N HIS A 44 -2.73 -11.19 20.72
CA HIS A 44 -2.01 -10.87 21.96
C HIS A 44 -1.98 -9.35 22.21
N ASN A 45 -1.66 -8.53 21.20
CA ASN A 45 -1.68 -7.08 21.34
C ASN A 45 -3.07 -6.51 21.65
N LYS A 46 -4.12 -7.10 21.09
CA LYS A 46 -5.50 -6.70 21.38
C LYS A 46 -5.87 -6.95 22.84
N ILE A 47 -5.40 -8.05 23.43
CA ILE A 47 -5.60 -8.36 24.85
C ILE A 47 -4.86 -7.34 25.73
N LEU A 48 -3.57 -7.08 25.45
CA LEU A 48 -2.78 -6.09 26.20
C LEU A 48 -3.38 -4.69 26.16
N ALA A 49 -3.97 -4.30 25.03
CA ALA A 49 -4.64 -3.01 24.88
C ALA A 49 -5.99 -2.93 25.60
N SER A 50 -6.59 -4.07 25.98
CA SER A 50 -7.95 -4.14 26.55
C SER A 50 -7.97 -4.40 28.06
N SER A 51 -6.85 -4.77 28.71
CA SER A 51 -6.83 -5.17 30.12
C SER A 51 -5.81 -4.40 30.98
N GLU A 52 -6.34 -3.51 31.82
CA GLU A 52 -5.98 -3.55 33.23
C GLU A 52 -6.71 -4.78 33.82
N SER A 53 -5.99 -5.76 34.37
CA SER A 53 -6.53 -6.95 35.07
C SER A 53 -7.20 -8.05 34.20
N GLN A 54 -6.42 -9.04 33.70
CA GLN A 54 -6.72 -10.49 33.71
C GLN A 54 -5.48 -11.30 33.23
N ASN A 55 -4.80 -12.03 34.14
CA ASN A 55 -3.49 -12.66 33.86
C ASN A 55 -3.56 -14.00 33.10
N SER A 56 -4.66 -14.75 33.14
CA SER A 56 -4.70 -16.12 32.55
C SER A 56 -4.86 -16.12 31.03
N SER A 57 -5.76 -15.29 30.48
CA SER A 57 -6.00 -15.19 29.03
C SER A 57 -4.81 -14.55 28.29
N ALA A 58 -4.17 -13.55 28.90
CA ALA A 58 -2.94 -12.95 28.38
C ALA A 58 -1.80 -13.96 28.31
N ASN A 59 -1.63 -14.79 29.35
CA ASN A 59 -0.60 -15.84 29.38
C ASN A 59 -0.84 -16.94 28.33
N SER A 60 -2.09 -17.35 28.07
CA SER A 60 -2.40 -18.29 26.98
C SER A 60 -2.02 -17.73 25.61
N CYS A 61 -2.43 -16.49 25.32
CA CYS A 61 -2.16 -15.86 24.03
C CYS A 61 -0.67 -15.57 23.81
N LEU A 62 0.06 -15.27 24.89
CA LEU A 62 1.53 -15.19 24.89
C LEU A 62 2.17 -16.51 24.46
N VAL A 63 1.74 -17.63 25.05
CA VAL A 63 2.22 -18.98 24.70
C VAL A 63 1.90 -19.30 23.23
N ASP A 64 0.67 -19.03 22.79
CA ASP A 64 0.24 -19.29 21.40
C ASP A 64 1.06 -18.47 20.39
N SER A 65 1.36 -17.21 20.70
CA SER A 65 2.18 -16.34 19.84
C SER A 65 3.64 -16.77 19.77
N ARG A 66 4.18 -17.29 20.88
CA ARG A 66 5.54 -17.83 20.95
C ARG A 66 5.67 -19.14 20.18
N GLU A 67 4.72 -20.06 20.36
CA GLU A 67 4.71 -21.32 19.62
C GLU A 67 4.57 -21.10 18.12
N ALA A 68 3.70 -20.17 17.70
CA ALA A 68 3.57 -19.80 16.29
C ALA A 68 4.88 -19.22 15.73
N LEU A 69 5.59 -18.42 16.50
CA LEU A 69 6.90 -17.88 16.12
C LEU A 69 7.94 -18.98 15.95
N GLU A 70 8.11 -19.85 16.95
CA GLU A 70 9.10 -20.93 16.93
C GLU A 70 8.86 -21.90 15.76
N LYS A 71 7.59 -22.21 15.44
CA LYS A 71 7.22 -23.00 14.25
C LYS A 71 7.55 -22.29 12.94
N THR A 72 7.28 -20.99 12.86
CA THR A 72 7.55 -20.21 11.64
C THR A 72 9.05 -20.06 11.40
N GLU A 73 9.83 -19.78 12.45
CA GLU A 73 11.28 -19.68 12.37
C GLU A 73 11.92 -21.02 11.99
N SER A 74 11.46 -22.13 12.59
CA SER A 74 11.92 -23.48 12.21
C SER A 74 11.69 -23.78 10.74
N LEU A 75 10.49 -23.51 10.22
CA LEU A 75 10.17 -23.69 8.80
C LEU A 75 11.11 -22.86 7.90
N PHE A 76 11.35 -21.60 8.25
CA PHE A 76 12.23 -20.74 7.47
C PHE A 76 13.67 -21.22 7.50
N MET A 77 14.16 -21.70 8.66
CA MET A 77 15.51 -22.23 8.79
C MET A 77 15.70 -23.55 8.04
N GLU A 78 14.72 -24.46 8.09
CA GLU A 78 14.74 -25.74 7.36
C GLU A 78 14.80 -25.54 5.85
N GLU A 79 14.07 -24.56 5.34
CA GLU A 79 13.97 -24.25 3.90
C GLU A 79 15.04 -23.22 3.46
N GLY A 80 15.93 -22.78 4.36
CA GLY A 80 17.03 -21.85 4.06
C GLY A 80 16.61 -20.41 3.76
N ILE A 81 15.41 -20.00 4.20
CA ILE A 81 14.80 -18.70 3.90
C ILE A 81 15.21 -17.65 4.93
N SER A 82 15.44 -16.41 4.47
CA SER A 82 15.73 -15.29 5.37
C SER A 82 14.60 -14.98 6.36
N LEU A 83 14.95 -14.82 7.64
CA LEU A 83 14.03 -14.42 8.72
C LEU A 83 13.54 -12.96 8.64
N ASN A 84 13.90 -12.21 7.60
CA ASN A 84 13.52 -10.79 7.44
C ASN A 84 11.99 -10.59 7.43
N ALA A 85 11.26 -11.51 6.80
CA ALA A 85 9.80 -11.47 6.76
C ALA A 85 9.19 -11.63 8.17
N ILE A 86 9.74 -12.54 8.99
CA ILE A 86 9.31 -12.75 10.38
C ILE A 86 9.61 -11.52 11.23
N ARG A 87 10.82 -10.96 11.12
CA ARG A 87 11.21 -9.73 11.83
C ARG A 87 10.32 -8.55 11.45
N HIS A 88 9.94 -8.45 10.17
CA HIS A 88 9.00 -7.43 9.70
C HIS A 88 7.63 -7.57 10.38
N ILE A 89 7.06 -8.79 10.44
CA ILE A 89 5.79 -9.04 11.13
C ILE A 89 5.89 -8.69 12.62
N GLN A 90 6.94 -9.13 13.30
CA GLN A 90 7.15 -8.81 14.73
C GLN A 90 7.22 -7.29 14.96
N ARG A 91 7.98 -6.57 14.12
CA ARG A 91 8.04 -5.10 14.14
C ARG A 91 6.66 -4.48 13.97
N LEU A 92 5.91 -4.88 12.95
CA LEU A 92 4.58 -4.34 12.69
C LEU A 92 3.61 -4.62 13.84
N CYS A 93 3.57 -5.85 14.33
CA CYS A 93 2.70 -6.23 15.43
C CYS A 93 3.10 -5.54 16.75
N SER A 94 4.36 -5.20 16.98
CA SER A 94 4.78 -4.48 18.19
C SER A 94 4.46 -2.97 18.16
N LEU A 95 3.91 -2.43 17.07
CA LEU A 95 3.54 -1.03 16.99
C LEU A 95 2.48 -0.66 18.03
N THR A 96 2.78 0.37 18.82
CA THR A 96 1.86 0.92 19.81
C THR A 96 0.63 1.56 19.15
N ASN A 97 -0.52 1.41 19.80
CA ASN A 97 -1.77 2.09 19.44
C ASN A 97 -1.69 3.62 19.58
N ALA A 98 -0.64 4.15 20.25
CA ALA A 98 -0.42 5.59 20.34
C ALA A 98 -0.17 6.17 18.94
N PRO A 99 -0.91 7.20 18.49
CA PRO A 99 -0.80 7.76 17.16
C PRO A 99 0.53 8.49 16.96
N LEU A 100 1.03 8.54 15.72
CA LEU A 100 2.21 9.38 15.43
C LEU A 100 1.89 10.85 15.73
N PRO A 101 2.81 11.60 16.35
CA PRO A 101 2.64 13.03 16.54
C PRO A 101 2.63 13.75 15.18
N PRO A 102 1.87 14.85 15.04
CA PRO A 102 1.91 15.67 13.84
C PRO A 102 3.31 16.27 13.64
N PRO A 103 3.87 16.26 12.41
CA PRO A 103 5.13 16.93 12.12
C PRO A 103 5.02 18.43 12.42
N GLY A 104 5.85 18.91 13.34
CA GLY A 104 5.77 20.26 13.91
C GLY A 104 5.52 20.29 15.43
N ALA A 105 5.18 19.17 16.06
CA ALA A 105 5.23 19.05 17.52
C ALA A 105 6.67 19.04 18.07
N ALA A 106 7.66 18.73 17.22
CA ALA A 106 9.05 19.10 17.41
C ALA A 106 9.30 20.41 16.64
N LEU A 107 9.51 21.50 17.36
CA LEU A 107 9.74 22.84 16.80
C LEU A 107 10.96 22.82 15.87
N VAL A 108 10.75 22.82 14.55
CA VAL A 108 11.84 23.11 13.60
C VAL A 108 11.76 24.59 13.25
N SER A 109 12.59 25.37 13.93
CA SER A 109 12.82 26.78 13.65
C SER A 109 13.45 26.94 12.26
N ASN A 110 12.77 27.68 11.37
CA ASN A 110 13.35 28.08 10.10
C ASN A 110 14.22 29.33 10.29
N ARG A 111 15.19 29.57 9.38
CA ARG A 111 16.15 30.70 9.47
C ARG A 111 15.50 32.10 9.47
N SER A 112 14.20 32.19 9.20
CA SER A 112 13.41 33.43 9.14
C SER A 112 12.47 33.63 10.35
N GLY A 113 12.47 32.74 11.35
CA GLY A 113 11.64 32.89 12.56
C GLY A 113 10.12 32.80 12.36
N LEU A 114 9.66 32.56 11.13
CA LEU A 114 8.25 32.37 10.79
C LEU A 114 7.89 30.88 10.78
N PHE A 115 6.91 30.50 11.60
CA PHE A 115 6.31 29.16 11.59
C PHE A 115 5.41 29.02 10.37
N GLN A 116 5.87 28.33 9.32
CA GLN A 116 5.02 27.99 8.19
C GLN A 116 4.43 26.59 8.41
N MET A 117 3.10 26.51 8.58
CA MET A 117 2.39 25.22 8.59
C MET A 117 2.47 24.61 7.19
N VAL A 118 3.31 23.61 7.00
CA VAL A 118 3.31 22.81 5.78
C VAL A 118 1.99 22.06 5.69
N LYS A 119 1.24 22.27 4.61
CA LYS A 119 -0.02 21.56 4.36
C LYS A 119 0.26 20.06 4.32
N VAL A 120 -0.48 19.28 5.10
CA VAL A 120 -0.26 17.82 5.24
C VAL A 120 -0.39 17.07 3.91
N SER A 121 -1.19 17.59 2.97
CA SER A 121 -1.35 17.01 1.62
C SER A 121 -0.06 16.99 0.81
N ASP A 122 0.88 17.89 1.10
CA ASP A 122 2.08 18.10 0.28
C ASP A 122 3.27 17.31 0.85
N ARG A 123 3.07 16.60 1.97
CA ARG A 123 4.10 15.78 2.63
C ARG A 123 4.14 14.37 2.06
N LYS A 124 5.35 13.94 1.67
CA LYS A 124 5.64 12.55 1.30
C LYS A 124 5.31 11.60 2.45
N TRP A 125 4.81 10.41 2.13
CA TRP A 125 4.54 9.36 3.11
C TRP A 125 5.86 8.79 3.63
N THR A 126 5.97 8.61 4.95
CA THR A 126 7.11 7.94 5.57
C THR A 126 6.88 6.44 5.71
N HIS A 127 7.95 5.68 5.87
CA HIS A 127 7.86 4.23 6.11
C HIS A 127 7.04 3.92 7.38
N ASP A 128 7.20 4.71 8.44
CA ASP A 128 6.43 4.51 9.69
C ASP A 128 4.94 4.80 9.51
N GLU A 129 4.58 5.77 8.66
CA GLU A 129 3.18 6.04 8.30
C GLU A 129 2.58 4.87 7.50
N ASP A 130 3.36 4.30 6.57
CA ASP A 130 2.94 3.14 5.77
C ASP A 130 2.81 1.86 6.62
N ASP A 131 3.78 1.58 7.50
CA ASP A 131 3.74 0.47 8.46
C ASP A 131 2.50 0.53 9.34
N ARG A 132 2.21 1.72 9.89
CA ARG A 132 1.01 1.93 10.70
C ARG A 132 -0.27 1.78 9.91
N LEU A 133 -0.27 2.20 8.64
CA LEU A 133 -1.43 2.06 7.79
C LEU A 133 -1.71 0.58 7.48
N LEU A 134 -0.67 -0.23 7.23
CA LEU A 134 -0.79 -1.69 7.06
C LEU A 134 -1.38 -2.37 8.30
N VAL A 135 -0.88 -2.01 9.49
CA VAL A 135 -1.37 -2.57 10.76
C VAL A 135 -2.80 -2.11 11.04
N ALA A 136 -3.10 -0.83 10.85
CA ALA A 136 -4.43 -0.28 11.07
C ALA A 136 -5.49 -0.95 10.18
N VAL A 137 -5.20 -1.18 8.90
CA VAL A 137 -6.12 -1.88 7.99
C VAL A 137 -6.31 -3.33 8.42
N SER A 138 -5.25 -3.99 8.89
CA SER A 138 -5.33 -5.37 9.41
C SER A 138 -6.16 -5.46 10.70
N LEU A 139 -6.12 -4.43 11.55
CA LEU A 139 -6.86 -4.38 12.83
C LEU A 139 -8.32 -3.94 12.69
N PHE A 140 -8.59 -2.96 11.82
CA PHE A 140 -9.90 -2.30 11.73
C PHE A 140 -10.69 -2.64 10.47
N GLY A 141 -10.11 -3.42 9.56
CA GLY A 141 -10.71 -3.75 8.27
C GLY A 141 -10.63 -2.59 7.26
N TYR A 142 -11.36 -2.74 6.15
CA TYR A 142 -11.29 -1.83 5.00
C TYR A 142 -12.39 -0.74 5.01
N ASP A 143 -13.28 -0.74 5.98
CA ASP A 143 -14.44 0.15 6.06
C ASP A 143 -14.28 1.26 7.12
N ASN A 144 -13.41 1.05 8.11
CA ASN A 144 -13.27 1.96 9.24
C ASN A 144 -12.09 2.95 9.12
N TRP A 145 -12.09 3.74 8.04
CA TRP A 145 -11.05 4.74 7.76
C TRP A 145 -10.88 5.80 8.85
N SER A 146 -11.92 6.02 9.67
CA SER A 146 -11.83 6.90 10.83
C SER A 146 -10.84 6.38 11.87
N LYS A 147 -11.01 5.14 12.32
CA LYS A 147 -10.08 4.51 13.27
C LYS A 147 -8.68 4.35 12.67
N ILE A 148 -8.60 4.03 11.37
CA ILE A 148 -7.32 3.93 10.66
C ILE A 148 -6.55 5.25 10.70
N SER A 149 -7.19 6.36 10.33
CA SER A 149 -6.51 7.66 10.34
C SER A 149 -6.05 8.08 11.73
N GLN A 150 -6.83 7.74 12.77
CA GLN A 150 -6.45 7.98 14.15
C GLN A 150 -5.23 7.15 14.53
N PHE A 151 -5.19 5.85 14.22
CA PHE A 151 -4.06 4.97 14.53
C PHE A 151 -2.77 5.37 13.80
N VAL A 152 -2.86 5.75 12.53
CA VAL A 152 -1.72 6.25 11.74
C VAL A 152 -1.17 7.53 12.38
N GLY A 153 -2.04 8.48 12.72
CA GLY A 153 -1.64 9.75 13.30
C GLY A 153 -1.02 10.69 12.27
N SER A 154 0.03 11.40 12.66
CA SER A 154 0.83 12.35 11.87
C SER A 154 0.03 13.46 11.17
N GLY A 155 -1.22 13.68 11.58
CA GLY A 155 -2.16 14.62 10.95
C GLY A 155 -2.73 14.14 9.61
N ARG A 156 -2.55 12.87 9.23
CA ARG A 156 -3.14 12.31 8.01
C ARG A 156 -4.65 12.16 8.17
N SER A 157 -5.40 12.61 7.17
CA SER A 157 -6.86 12.48 7.17
C SER A 157 -7.28 11.10 6.67
N ARG A 158 -8.55 10.73 6.91
CA ARG A 158 -9.18 9.53 6.36
C ARG A 158 -8.97 9.41 4.84
N ALA A 159 -9.12 10.53 4.13
CA ALA A 159 -8.94 10.58 2.67
C ALA A 159 -7.47 10.34 2.27
N HIS A 160 -6.50 10.89 3.01
CA HIS A 160 -5.08 10.62 2.76
C HIS A 160 -4.75 9.13 2.93
N CYS A 161 -5.19 8.51 4.04
CA CYS A 161 -4.96 7.09 4.31
C CYS A 161 -5.60 6.20 3.24
N LEU A 162 -6.86 6.49 2.87
CA LEU A 162 -7.57 5.77 1.83
C LEU A 162 -6.84 5.87 0.47
N GLN A 163 -6.46 7.08 0.07
CA GLN A 163 -5.74 7.30 -1.18
C GLN A 163 -4.40 6.58 -1.20
N ARG A 164 -3.65 6.59 -0.10
CA ARG A 164 -2.37 5.87 0.02
C ARG A 164 -2.57 4.37 -0.10
N TRP A 165 -3.60 3.85 0.54
CA TRP A 165 -3.96 2.44 0.49
C TRP A 165 -4.27 1.98 -0.95
N ILE A 166 -5.27 2.59 -1.58
CA ILE A 166 -5.78 2.14 -2.89
C ILE A 166 -4.83 2.39 -4.06
N ARG A 167 -3.79 3.22 -3.88
CA ARG A 167 -2.83 3.55 -4.95
C ARG A 167 -1.46 2.93 -4.75
N THR A 168 -1.11 2.51 -3.54
CA THR A 168 0.27 2.10 -3.25
C THR A 168 0.38 0.91 -2.31
N LEU A 169 -0.25 0.95 -1.14
CA LEU A 169 0.02 -0.07 -0.11
C LEU A 169 -0.84 -1.33 -0.22
N ASN A 170 -1.98 -1.25 -0.92
CA ASN A 170 -2.84 -2.41 -1.10
C ASN A 170 -2.08 -3.50 -1.89
N PRO A 171 -1.80 -4.67 -1.28
CA PRO A 171 -1.03 -5.73 -1.93
C PRO A 171 -1.72 -6.35 -3.14
N PHE A 172 -3.02 -6.10 -3.34
CA PHE A 172 -3.76 -6.56 -4.51
C PHE A 172 -3.53 -5.69 -5.76
N ILE A 173 -2.81 -4.58 -5.62
CA ILE A 173 -2.36 -3.79 -6.76
C ILE A 173 -1.17 -4.52 -7.38
N SER A 174 -1.32 -4.93 -8.63
CA SER A 174 -0.29 -5.62 -9.39
C SER A 174 0.87 -4.67 -9.72
N SER A 175 2.06 -5.07 -9.33
CA SER A 175 3.35 -4.51 -9.77
C SER A 175 3.91 -5.21 -11.00
N GLU A 176 3.28 -6.29 -11.46
CA GLU A 176 3.77 -7.10 -12.57
C GLU A 176 3.71 -6.36 -13.90
N PRO A 177 4.53 -6.75 -14.89
CA PRO A 177 4.39 -6.27 -16.26
C PRO A 177 2.97 -6.48 -16.80
N TRP A 178 2.56 -5.63 -17.73
CA TRP A 178 1.26 -5.74 -18.37
C TRP A 178 1.24 -6.94 -19.31
N SER A 179 0.24 -7.81 -19.16
CA SER A 179 0.01 -8.90 -20.12
C SER A 179 -0.79 -8.41 -21.32
N GLN A 180 -0.74 -9.15 -22.43
CA GLN A 180 -1.53 -8.82 -23.62
C GLN A 180 -3.03 -8.91 -23.34
N GLU A 181 -3.45 -9.83 -22.47
CA GLU A 181 -4.83 -9.96 -22.02
C GLU A 181 -5.27 -8.74 -21.21
N GLU A 182 -4.40 -8.24 -20.32
CA GLU A 182 -4.65 -6.99 -19.58
C GLU A 182 -4.75 -5.79 -20.52
N ASP A 183 -3.89 -5.70 -21.54
CA ASP A 183 -3.95 -4.61 -22.53
C ASP A 183 -5.24 -4.63 -23.35
N ASN A 184 -5.68 -5.81 -23.77
CA ASN A 184 -6.95 -5.98 -24.49
C ASN A 184 -8.13 -5.59 -23.59
N MET A 185 -8.10 -5.98 -22.32
CA MET A 185 -9.14 -5.62 -21.35
C MET A 185 -9.15 -4.12 -21.07
N LEU A 186 -7.97 -3.50 -20.92
CA LEU A 186 -7.82 -2.07 -20.72
C LEU A 186 -8.43 -1.31 -21.89
N SER A 187 -8.08 -1.68 -23.12
CA SER A 187 -8.57 -1.02 -24.33
C SER A 187 -10.09 -1.09 -24.43
N LYS A 188 -10.66 -2.29 -24.24
CA LYS A 188 -12.11 -2.51 -24.22
C LYS A 188 -12.82 -1.67 -23.15
N ASN A 189 -12.25 -1.58 -21.95
CA ASN A 189 -12.83 -0.78 -20.87
C ASN A 189 -12.76 0.72 -21.18
N VAL A 190 -11.66 1.21 -21.79
CA VAL A 190 -11.56 2.60 -22.20
C VAL A 190 -12.55 2.92 -23.32
N ASP A 191 -12.71 2.04 -24.31
CA ASP A 191 -13.72 2.20 -25.36
C ASP A 191 -15.15 2.27 -24.80
N GLN A 192 -15.42 1.53 -23.72
CA GLN A 192 -16.74 1.51 -23.08
C GLN A 192 -17.02 2.73 -22.18
N PHE A 193 -16.02 3.20 -21.42
CA PHE A 193 -16.22 4.21 -20.35
C PHE A 193 -15.58 5.58 -20.64
N GLY A 194 -14.76 5.67 -21.69
CA GLY A 194 -14.05 6.87 -22.11
C GLY A 194 -12.77 7.17 -21.30
N GLU A 195 -11.88 7.97 -21.90
CA GLU A 195 -10.60 8.43 -21.34
C GLU A 195 -10.72 9.47 -20.20
N HIS A 196 -11.92 9.68 -19.69
CA HIS A 196 -12.18 10.52 -18.51
C HIS A 196 -12.55 9.69 -17.27
N SER A 197 -12.78 8.38 -17.41
CA SER A 197 -13.33 7.50 -16.36
C SER A 197 -12.32 6.49 -15.81
N TRP A 198 -11.07 6.90 -15.58
CA TRP A 198 -9.98 5.98 -15.19
C TRP A 198 -10.24 5.19 -13.90
N ILE A 199 -10.97 5.76 -12.95
CA ILE A 199 -11.40 5.09 -11.72
C ILE A 199 -12.30 3.89 -12.05
N THR A 200 -13.28 4.08 -12.93
CA THR A 200 -14.18 3.03 -13.40
C THR A 200 -13.42 1.97 -14.20
N VAL A 201 -12.51 2.40 -15.07
CA VAL A 201 -11.65 1.49 -15.85
C VAL A 201 -10.80 0.61 -14.92
N ALA A 202 -10.08 1.22 -13.98
CA ALA A 202 -9.27 0.50 -12.99
C ALA A 202 -10.11 -0.45 -12.13
N SER A 203 -11.31 -0.03 -11.75
CA SER A 203 -12.26 -0.88 -11.06
C SER A 203 -12.64 -2.12 -11.88
N LYS A 204 -12.74 -2.03 -13.21
CA LYS A 204 -13.02 -3.19 -14.08
C LYS A 204 -11.80 -4.08 -14.27
N MET A 205 -10.60 -3.52 -14.21
CA MET A 205 -9.35 -4.28 -14.21
C MET A 205 -9.15 -5.06 -12.90
N GLY A 206 -9.58 -4.51 -11.77
CA GLY A 206 -9.61 -5.19 -10.46
C GLY A 206 -8.27 -5.29 -9.73
N ASN A 207 -7.14 -5.28 -10.44
CA ASN A 207 -5.79 -5.36 -9.88
C ASN A 207 -4.85 -4.21 -10.31
N ARG A 208 -5.34 -3.23 -11.09
CA ARG A 208 -4.56 -2.07 -11.57
C ARG A 208 -5.17 -0.77 -11.04
N THR A 209 -4.32 0.23 -10.82
CA THR A 209 -4.75 1.59 -10.41
C THR A 209 -5.16 2.42 -11.62
N ASP A 210 -5.96 3.46 -11.37
CA ASP A 210 -6.38 4.46 -12.34
C ASP A 210 -5.18 5.09 -13.08
N LEU A 211 -4.09 5.38 -12.36
CA LEU A 211 -2.86 5.91 -12.97
C LEU A 211 -2.14 4.89 -13.85
N GLN A 212 -2.04 3.63 -13.40
CA GLN A 212 -1.43 2.58 -14.20
C GLN A 212 -2.21 2.38 -15.51
N CYS A 213 -3.55 2.32 -15.43
CA CYS A 213 -4.43 2.22 -16.60
C CYS A 213 -4.24 3.39 -17.57
N LYS A 214 -4.28 4.63 -17.07
CA LYS A 214 -4.07 5.83 -17.89
C LYS A 214 -2.71 5.81 -18.59
N TYR A 215 -1.65 5.51 -17.84
CA TYR A 215 -0.29 5.48 -18.38
C TYR A 215 -0.10 4.37 -19.41
N ARG A 216 -0.66 3.18 -19.18
CA ARG A 216 -0.57 2.07 -20.13
C ARG A 216 -1.35 2.36 -21.40
N TYR A 217 -2.57 2.89 -21.30
CA TYR A 217 -3.37 3.24 -22.47
C TYR A 217 -2.69 4.31 -23.34
N GLY A 218 -2.04 5.30 -22.72
CA GLY A 218 -1.20 6.27 -23.44
C GLY A 218 -0.06 5.62 -24.22
N GLN A 219 0.57 4.57 -23.69
CA GLN A 219 1.59 3.82 -24.43
C GLN A 219 0.98 3.05 -25.61
N LEU A 220 -0.14 2.36 -25.40
CA LEU A 220 -0.82 1.59 -26.45
C LEU A 220 -1.27 2.49 -27.61
N THR A 221 -1.85 3.65 -27.33
CA THR A 221 -2.30 4.61 -28.35
C THR A 221 -1.15 5.22 -29.14
N ASN A 222 -0.05 5.55 -28.47
CA ASN A 222 1.18 6.04 -29.13
C ASN A 222 1.84 4.97 -30.01
N MET A 223 1.72 3.69 -29.65
CA MET A 223 2.22 2.58 -30.48
C MET A 223 1.33 2.32 -31.71
N ILE A 224 0.02 2.58 -31.61
CA ILE A 224 -0.95 2.36 -32.71
C ILE A 224 -0.93 3.51 -33.74
N HIS A 225 -0.68 4.75 -33.33
CA HIS A 225 -0.81 5.92 -34.20
C HIS A 225 0.49 6.40 -34.87
N GLY A 226 1.65 5.81 -34.53
CA GLY A 226 2.95 6.31 -35.00
C GLY A 226 3.26 7.72 -34.47
N PRO A 227 4.53 8.19 -34.50
CA PRO A 227 4.88 9.46 -33.89
C PRO A 227 4.29 10.62 -34.69
N ILE A 228 3.21 11.23 -34.18
CA ILE A 228 2.86 12.60 -34.57
C ILE A 228 3.88 13.50 -33.90
N SER A 229 4.82 13.99 -34.72
CA SER A 229 5.81 15.01 -34.39
C SER A 229 5.19 16.17 -33.60
N SER A 230 5.54 16.31 -32.32
CA SER A 230 5.75 17.57 -31.58
C SER A 230 6.21 17.27 -30.15
N ARG A 231 7.52 17.05 -30.03
CA ARG A 231 8.42 17.45 -28.93
C ARG A 231 7.75 18.08 -27.70
N ASP A 232 7.73 17.34 -26.60
CA ASP A 232 8.37 17.77 -25.35
C ASP A 232 8.83 16.53 -24.58
N GLN A 233 10.14 16.47 -24.35
CA GLN A 233 10.80 15.39 -23.63
C GLN A 233 10.44 15.49 -22.15
N ILE A 234 9.72 14.51 -21.63
CA ILE A 234 9.74 14.19 -20.20
C ILE A 234 10.20 12.76 -20.10
N GLU A 235 11.46 12.60 -19.68
CA GLU A 235 12.07 11.32 -19.40
C GLU A 235 11.19 10.51 -18.43
N SER A 236 10.97 9.25 -18.80
CA SER A 236 10.30 8.23 -17.99
C SER A 236 10.91 8.18 -16.59
N PRO A 237 10.13 8.32 -15.48
CA PRO A 237 10.60 7.86 -14.20
C PRO A 237 10.35 6.35 -14.15
N THR A 238 11.34 5.57 -14.52
CA THR A 238 11.45 4.22 -13.98
C THR A 238 11.51 4.37 -12.47
N ILE A 239 10.42 4.08 -11.76
CA ILE A 239 10.49 3.92 -10.30
C ILE A 239 11.26 2.63 -10.06
N LYS A 240 12.60 2.75 -10.01
CA LYS A 240 13.44 1.77 -9.35
C LYS A 240 13.09 1.85 -7.87
N ILE A 241 12.42 0.83 -7.37
CA ILE A 241 12.34 0.58 -5.93
C ILE A 241 13.77 0.18 -5.54
N GLY A 242 14.51 1.14 -4.98
CA GLY A 242 15.88 0.92 -4.54
C GLY A 242 15.90 0.07 -3.27
N THR A 243 16.72 -0.97 -3.30
CA THR A 243 17.18 -1.68 -2.11
C THR A 243 18.00 -0.77 -1.20
N ILE A 244 18.03 -1.11 0.08
CA ILE A 244 18.74 -0.41 1.16
C ILE A 244 20.25 -0.61 0.98
N SER A 245 20.94 0.34 0.35
CA SER A 245 22.33 0.73 0.65
C SER A 245 22.81 1.76 -0.39
N ASP A 246 23.39 2.85 0.11
CA ASP A 246 24.21 3.85 -0.62
C ASP A 246 23.49 4.95 -1.42
N LEU A 247 23.32 6.13 -0.80
CA LEU A 247 23.89 7.38 -1.33
C LEU A 247 23.89 8.52 -0.30
N SER A 248 25.01 8.66 0.41
CA SER A 248 25.49 9.97 0.85
C SER A 248 26.24 10.60 -0.33
N SER A 249 26.12 11.92 -0.51
CA SER A 249 26.88 12.79 -1.45
C SER A 249 26.26 13.02 -2.83
N SER A 250 25.40 14.05 -2.95
CA SER A 250 25.59 15.15 -3.91
C SER A 250 24.47 16.18 -3.80
N LEU A 251 24.72 17.21 -3.01
CA LEU A 251 23.91 18.42 -2.93
C LEU A 251 24.76 19.56 -3.49
N THR A 252 24.62 19.88 -4.79
CA THR A 252 24.86 21.21 -5.39
C THR A 252 24.82 21.09 -6.90
N ALA A 253 23.77 21.61 -7.54
CA ALA A 253 23.87 22.53 -8.69
C ALA A 253 22.48 22.81 -9.28
N ASN A 254 22.32 24.04 -9.76
CA ASN A 254 21.24 24.57 -10.60
C ASN A 254 20.00 25.12 -9.89
N LEU A 255 20.24 26.21 -9.17
CA LEU A 255 19.39 27.40 -9.27
C LEU A 255 19.70 28.14 -10.58
N THR A 256 18.73 28.94 -11.04
CA THR A 256 18.75 29.98 -12.08
C THR A 256 18.45 29.56 -13.53
N ASN A 257 17.20 29.81 -13.93
CA ASN A 257 16.70 30.46 -15.16
C ASN A 257 15.23 29.99 -15.33
N GLY A 258 14.20 30.79 -15.53
CA GLY A 258 14.00 32.18 -15.94
C GLY A 258 12.58 32.21 -16.53
N ILE A 259 11.77 33.17 -16.10
CA ILE A 259 10.29 33.23 -16.10
C ILE A 259 9.66 33.43 -17.50
N SER A 260 8.50 32.80 -17.78
CA SER A 260 7.26 33.51 -18.19
C SER A 260 6.02 32.62 -18.42
N PRO A 261 4.79 33.19 -18.32
CA PRO A 261 3.65 32.57 -17.65
C PRO A 261 2.45 32.31 -18.59
N ASN A 262 1.74 31.20 -18.38
CA ASN A 262 0.30 31.05 -18.56
C ASN A 262 -0.07 29.57 -18.47
N LEU A 263 -0.60 29.14 -17.33
CA LEU A 263 -1.74 28.23 -17.33
C LEU A 263 -2.46 28.35 -15.98
N SER A 264 -3.71 28.77 -16.08
CA SER A 264 -4.66 29.00 -14.99
C SER A 264 -4.63 27.89 -13.94
N THR A 265 -4.45 28.33 -12.69
CA THR A 265 -4.64 27.59 -11.45
C THR A 265 -6.13 27.26 -11.24
N GLU A 266 -6.66 26.29 -11.98
CA GLU A 266 -7.99 25.73 -11.72
C GLU A 266 -8.00 24.23 -12.05
N ASN A 267 -7.54 23.39 -11.10
CA ASN A 267 -8.09 22.05 -10.84
C ASN A 267 -7.38 21.27 -9.72
N ILE A 268 -6.90 21.97 -8.68
CA ILE A 268 -6.36 21.30 -7.48
C ILE A 268 -7.28 21.63 -6.32
N GLY A 269 -8.41 20.95 -6.25
CA GLY A 269 -9.32 21.07 -5.12
C GLY A 269 -10.75 20.72 -5.45
N ASN A 270 -11.06 19.44 -5.66
CA ASN A 270 -12.33 18.81 -5.28
C ASN A 270 -12.38 17.36 -5.77
N TRP A 271 -11.56 16.48 -5.19
CA TRP A 271 -11.80 15.04 -5.32
C TRP A 271 -12.72 14.61 -4.19
N HIS A 272 -14.00 14.43 -4.50
CA HIS A 272 -15.03 14.06 -3.53
C HIS A 272 -14.79 12.63 -3.03
N GLY A 273 -14.80 12.44 -1.71
CA GLY A 273 -14.61 11.15 -1.06
C GLY A 273 -15.59 10.04 -1.50
N PHE A 274 -16.65 10.37 -2.25
CA PHE A 274 -17.58 9.41 -2.84
C PHE A 274 -16.95 8.55 -3.96
N GLU A 275 -16.03 9.08 -4.75
CA GLU A 275 -15.42 8.33 -5.87
C GLU A 275 -14.46 7.25 -5.39
N LEU A 276 -13.71 7.50 -4.30
CA LEU A 276 -12.79 6.52 -3.72
C LEU A 276 -13.52 5.38 -3.01
N VAL A 277 -14.68 5.66 -2.38
CA VAL A 277 -15.55 4.63 -1.80
C VAL A 277 -16.15 3.74 -2.90
N SER A 278 -16.47 4.30 -4.07
CA SER A 278 -16.92 3.52 -5.23
C SER A 278 -15.82 2.60 -5.78
N LEU A 279 -14.57 3.06 -5.80
CA LEU A 279 -13.41 2.25 -6.19
C LEU A 279 -13.22 1.07 -5.22
N MET A 280 -13.40 1.28 -3.92
CA MET A 280 -13.36 0.21 -2.91
C MET A 280 -14.50 -0.80 -3.05
N ASN A 281 -15.74 -0.34 -3.25
CA ASN A 281 -16.90 -1.21 -3.46
C ASN A 281 -16.76 -2.07 -4.72
N SER A 282 -15.99 -1.59 -5.69
CA SER A 282 -15.79 -2.28 -6.96
C SER A 282 -14.53 -3.16 -7.00
N LEU A 283 -13.52 -2.87 -6.15
CA LEU A 283 -12.41 -3.79 -5.85
C LEU A 283 -12.83 -5.01 -5.00
N LYS A 284 -14.13 -5.15 -4.66
CA LYS A 284 -14.76 -6.25 -3.91
C LYS A 284 -13.79 -7.15 -3.13
N LEU A 285 -13.26 -6.63 -2.04
CA LEU A 285 -12.89 -7.42 -0.86
C LEU A 285 -14.13 -7.80 -0.03
N THR A 286 -15.30 -7.95 -0.67
CA THR A 286 -16.50 -8.46 0.00
C THR A 286 -16.51 -9.97 -0.13
N GLY A 287 -16.20 -10.67 0.96
CA GLY A 287 -16.32 -12.12 1.09
C GLY A 287 -17.76 -12.64 0.99
N LYS A 288 -18.41 -12.48 -0.18
CA LYS A 288 -19.63 -13.18 -0.54
C LYS A 288 -19.49 -13.74 -1.96
N VAL A 289 -19.30 -15.05 -2.02
CA VAL A 289 -19.39 -15.85 -3.24
C VAL A 289 -20.77 -15.61 -3.87
N GLN A 290 -20.80 -15.04 -5.07
CA GLN A 290 -21.97 -15.10 -5.93
C GLN A 290 -22.06 -16.56 -6.40
N LYS A 291 -23.06 -17.32 -5.93
CA LYS A 291 -23.39 -18.62 -6.55
C LYS A 291 -23.61 -18.39 -8.05
N PRO A 292 -23.08 -19.23 -8.94
CA PRO A 292 -23.39 -19.13 -10.35
C PRO A 292 -24.91 -19.30 -10.54
N LEU A 293 -25.50 -18.38 -11.31
CA LEU A 293 -26.88 -18.49 -11.78
C LEU A 293 -27.03 -19.81 -12.57
N PRO A 294 -28.15 -20.53 -12.42
CA PRO A 294 -28.41 -21.70 -13.24
C PRO A 294 -28.56 -21.25 -14.70
N VAL A 295 -27.78 -21.87 -15.58
CA VAL A 295 -27.92 -21.71 -17.03
C VAL A 295 -29.23 -22.39 -17.45
N PRO A 296 -30.06 -21.77 -18.31
CA PRO A 296 -31.35 -22.32 -18.73
C PRO A 296 -31.24 -23.65 -19.48
#